data_AF-A0A7Y3AEZ6-F1
#
_entry.id   AF-A0A7Y3AEZ6-F1
#
_cell.length_a   1.000
_cell.length_b   1.000
_cell.length_c   1.000
_cell.angle_alpha   90.00
_cell.angle_beta   90.00
_cell.angle_gamma   90.00
#
_symmetry.space_group_name_H-M   'P 1'
#
loop_
_entity.id
_entity.type
_entity.pdbx_description
1 polymer ?
#
loop_
_entity_poly.entity_id
_entity_poly.type
_entity_poly.pdbx_seq_one_letter_code
_entity_poly.pdbx_strand_id
1 'polypeptide(L)'
;MQNPKSGRAEEKVYVPRKILVRLNEYVKANNIITNDRIFPISYVATWSMVKKAGELIDIELKPHDLRRHAATYASRSGTPLEIVSKVILRHADLATTQRYLGKVNDTEAIRWIETLYG
;
A
#
# COMPACT_ATOMS: atom_id res chain seq x y z
N MET A 1 16.32 12.51 3.94
CA MET A 1 15.82 11.12 3.84
C MET A 1 14.55 11.06 4.67
N GLN A 2 13.42 10.67 4.08
CA GLN A 2 12.16 10.59 4.83
C GLN A 2 12.21 9.32 5.68
N ASN A 3 12.13 9.47 7.00
CA ASN A 3 12.06 8.32 7.88
C ASN A 3 10.78 7.52 7.56
N PRO A 4 10.86 6.18 7.52
CA PRO A 4 9.69 5.33 7.35
C PRO A 4 8.62 5.68 8.39
N LYS A 5 7.36 5.65 7.95
CA LYS A 5 6.19 6.01 8.75
C LYS A 5 6.02 5.10 9.97
N SER A 6 6.68 3.93 9.97
CA SER A 6 6.75 3.00 11.09
C SER A 6 7.91 3.24 12.08
N GLY A 7 8.86 4.12 11.75
CA GLY A 7 10.09 4.34 12.54
C GLY A 7 11.09 3.18 12.52
N ARG A 8 10.98 2.22 11.59
CA ARG A 8 11.85 1.03 11.48
C ARG A 8 12.99 1.26 10.48
N ALA A 9 14.07 0.48 10.54
CA ALA A 9 15.13 0.57 9.51
C ALA A 9 14.61 0.21 8.10
N GLU A 10 13.63 -0.69 8.03
CA GLU A 10 12.98 -1.16 6.80
C GLU A 10 11.47 -1.31 6.99
N GLU A 11 10.70 -1.03 5.93
CA GLU A 11 9.26 -1.27 5.88
C GLU A 11 8.94 -2.33 4.84
N LYS A 12 8.18 -3.35 5.25
CA LYS A 12 7.58 -4.32 4.33
C LYS A 12 6.23 -3.81 3.85
N VAL A 13 5.99 -3.95 2.55
CA VAL A 13 4.66 -3.78 1.93
C VAL A 13 4.24 -5.11 1.37
N TYR A 14 3.01 -5.50 1.67
CA TYR A 14 2.41 -6.72 1.17
C TYR A 14 1.54 -6.38 -0.04
N VAL A 15 1.73 -7.11 -1.13
CA VAL A 15 0.99 -6.90 -2.38
C VAL A 15 0.29 -8.20 -2.80
N PRO A 16 -0.91 -8.12 -3.39
CA PRO A 16 -1.59 -9.30 -3.92
C PRO A 16 -0.79 -9.94 -5.05
N ARG A 17 -0.94 -11.24 -5.24
CA ARG A 17 -0.24 -11.99 -6.28
C ARG A 17 -0.46 -11.38 -7.67
N LYS A 18 -1.69 -10.96 -7.97
CA LYS A 18 -2.03 -10.31 -9.24
C LYS A 18 -1.21 -9.02 -9.48
N ILE A 19 -1.01 -8.21 -8.45
CA ILE A 19 -0.20 -6.98 -8.54
C ILE A 19 1.29 -7.34 -8.68
N LEU A 20 1.78 -8.34 -7.95
CA LEU A 20 3.14 -8.82 -8.06
C LEU A 20 3.46 -9.29 -9.49
N VAL A 21 2.55 -10.03 -10.12
CA VAL A 21 2.70 -10.47 -11.52
C VAL A 21 2.82 -9.27 -12.47
N ARG A 22 1.89 -8.31 -12.38
CA ARG A 22 1.92 -7.09 -13.23
C ARG A 22 3.17 -6.25 -13.00
N LEU A 23 3.63 -6.15 -11.75
CA LEU A 23 4.86 -5.44 -11.42
C LEU A 23 6.09 -6.11 -12.03
N ASN A 24 6.16 -7.44 -11.96
CA ASN A 24 7.24 -8.22 -12.58
C ASN A 24 7.25 -8.09 -14.10
N GLU A 25 6.08 -8.11 -14.73
CA GLU A 25 5.94 -7.87 -16.17
C GLU A 25 6.44 -6.47 -16.55
N TYR A 26 6.05 -5.45 -15.78
CA TYR A 26 6.52 -4.08 -15.98
C TYR A 26 8.04 -3.94 -15.82
N VAL A 27 8.62 -4.52 -14.75
CA VAL A 27 10.07 -4.53 -14.50
C VAL A 27 10.83 -5.16 -15.67
N LYS A 28 10.36 -6.32 -16.16
CA LYS A 28 10.95 -7.01 -17.31
C LYS A 28 10.84 -6.19 -18.59
N ALA A 29 9.65 -5.67 -18.89
CA ALA A 29 9.39 -4.91 -20.11
C ALA A 29 10.23 -3.62 -20.19
N ASN A 30 10.59 -3.04 -19.05
CA ASN A 30 11.40 -1.83 -18.97
C ASN A 30 12.89 -2.08 -18.69
N ASN A 31 13.33 -3.35 -18.69
CA ASN A 31 14.73 -3.75 -18.41
C ASN A 31 15.29 -3.16 -17.11
N ILE A 32 14.45 -3.06 -16.07
CA ILE A 32 14.83 -2.50 -14.77
C ILE A 32 15.72 -3.49 -14.04
N ILE A 33 16.95 -3.09 -13.70
CA ILE A 33 17.93 -3.95 -13.04
C ILE A 33 17.98 -3.72 -11.53
N THR A 34 18.75 -4.54 -10.81
CA THR A 34 18.96 -4.41 -9.37
C THR A 34 19.50 -3.01 -9.04
N ASN A 35 18.91 -2.38 -8.00
CA ASN A 35 19.18 -1.01 -7.54
C ASN A 35 18.56 0.13 -8.36
N ASP A 36 17.93 -0.16 -9.51
CA ASP A 36 17.16 0.86 -10.22
C ASP A 36 15.88 1.22 -9.46
N ARG A 37 15.45 2.47 -9.61
CA ARG A 37 14.11 2.87 -9.18
C ARG A 37 13.09 2.28 -10.14
N ILE A 38 12.20 1.42 -9.62
CA ILE A 38 11.11 0.84 -10.42
C ILE A 38 10.25 1.93 -11.08
N PHE A 39 9.95 3.00 -10.33
CA PHE A 39 9.24 4.17 -10.84
C PHE A 39 10.12 5.42 -10.63
N PRO A 40 10.89 5.87 -11.64
CA PRO A 40 11.78 7.02 -11.51
C PRO A 40 11.01 8.35 -11.68
N ILE A 41 9.92 8.53 -10.92
CA ILE A 41 9.06 9.72 -10.98
C ILE A 41 9.08 10.52 -9.69
N SER A 42 8.86 11.83 -9.80
CA SER A 42 8.74 12.72 -8.63
C SER A 42 7.38 12.57 -7.95
N TYR A 43 7.28 13.02 -6.70
CA TYR A 43 6.00 13.08 -5.98
C TYR A 43 4.94 13.90 -6.74
N VAL A 44 5.34 15.03 -7.33
CA VAL A 44 4.46 15.90 -8.11
C VAL A 44 3.95 15.17 -9.36
N ALA A 45 4.82 14.40 -10.03
CA ALA A 45 4.42 13.59 -11.18
C ALA A 45 3.38 12.53 -10.78
N THR A 46 3.61 11.79 -9.69
CA THR A 46 2.63 10.84 -9.15
C THR A 46 1.29 11.51 -8.82
N TRP A 47 1.33 12.68 -8.18
CA TRP A 47 0.12 13.44 -7.85
C TRP A 47 -0.64 13.87 -9.11
N SER A 48 0.06 14.38 -10.13
CA SER A 48 -0.53 14.75 -11.42
C SER A 48 -1.14 13.55 -12.15
N MET A 49 -0.48 12.39 -12.13
CA MET A 49 -1.00 11.16 -12.73
C MET A 49 -2.33 10.73 -12.09
N VAL A 50 -2.42 10.76 -10.76
CA VAL A 50 -3.66 10.41 -10.03
C VAL A 50 -4.77 11.41 -10.34
N LYS A 51 -4.46 12.71 -10.37
CA LYS A 51 -5.44 13.75 -10.71
C LYS A 51 -6.00 13.55 -12.11
N LYS A 52 -5.12 13.34 -13.11
CA LYS A 52 -5.52 13.05 -14.50
C LYS A 52 -6.40 11.81 -14.60
N ALA A 53 -6.11 10.76 -13.84
CA ALA A 53 -6.94 9.56 -13.81
C ALA A 53 -8.35 9.83 -13.27
N GLY A 54 -8.49 10.74 -12.29
CA GLY A 54 -9.78 11.21 -11.80
C GLY A 54 -10.54 12.04 -12.83
N GLU A 55 -9.85 12.97 -13.48
CA GLU A 55 -10.42 13.83 -14.55
C GLU A 55 -10.99 12.99 -15.72
N LEU A 56 -10.33 11.89 -16.10
CA LEU A 56 -10.81 10.97 -17.15
C LEU A 56 -12.18 10.34 -16.86
N ILE A 57 -12.60 10.29 -15.60
CA ILE A 57 -13.89 9.75 -15.15
C ILE A 57 -14.72 10.79 -14.39
N ASP A 58 -14.40 12.07 -14.55
CA ASP A 58 -15.09 13.21 -13.95
C ASP A 58 -15.19 13.18 -12.41
N ILE A 59 -14.09 12.79 -11.73
CA ILE A 59 -13.98 12.84 -10.26
C ILE A 59 -12.74 13.60 -9.81
N GLU A 60 -12.85 14.34 -8.69
CA GLU A 60 -11.68 14.88 -8.00
C GLU A 60 -10.99 13.76 -7.21
N LEU A 61 -9.91 13.21 -7.76
CA LEU A 61 -9.13 12.13 -7.14
C LEU A 61 -7.76 12.62 -6.65
N LYS A 62 -7.45 12.39 -5.38
CA LYS A 62 -6.11 12.63 -4.79
C LYS A 62 -5.45 11.31 -4.38
N PRO A 63 -4.11 11.23 -4.33
CA PRO A 63 -3.41 10.02 -3.86
C PRO A 63 -3.85 9.56 -2.45
N HIS A 64 -4.23 10.51 -1.59
CA HIS A 64 -4.72 10.20 -0.25
C HIS A 64 -6.08 9.47 -0.27
N ASP A 65 -6.94 9.75 -1.25
CA ASP A 65 -8.26 9.12 -1.37
C ASP A 65 -8.14 7.63 -1.70
N LEU A 66 -7.18 7.26 -2.55
CA LEU A 66 -6.87 5.85 -2.85
C LEU A 66 -6.46 5.10 -1.58
N ARG A 67 -5.61 5.72 -0.74
CA ARG A 67 -5.19 5.13 0.54
C ARG A 67 -6.35 5.04 1.53
N ARG A 68 -7.20 6.07 1.61
CA ARG A 68 -8.40 6.07 2.45
C ARG A 68 -9.39 4.99 2.02
N HIS A 69 -9.59 4.84 0.72
CA HIS A 69 -10.45 3.82 0.13
C HIS A 69 -9.96 2.42 0.52
N ALA A 70 -8.67 2.12 0.34
CA ALA A 70 -8.09 0.83 0.73
C ALA A 70 -8.34 0.49 2.21
N ALA A 71 -8.11 1.43 3.13
CA ALA A 71 -8.37 1.21 4.55
C ALA A 71 -9.86 1.05 4.88
N THR A 72 -10.71 1.86 4.24
CA THR A 72 -12.17 1.81 4.43
C THR A 72 -12.75 0.49 3.91
N TYR A 73 -12.31 0.06 2.73
CA TYR A 73 -12.72 -1.19 2.11
C TYR A 73 -12.34 -2.38 2.98
N ALA A 74 -11.11 -2.43 3.47
CA ALA A 74 -10.66 -3.49 4.36
C ALA A 74 -11.46 -3.55 5.67
N SER A 75 -11.67 -2.40 6.32
CA SER A 75 -12.49 -2.30 7.54
C SER A 75 -13.92 -2.78 7.30
N ARG A 76 -14.55 -2.34 6.21
CA ARG A 76 -15.91 -2.76 5.83
C ARG A 76 -16.01 -4.24 5.46
N SER A 77 -14.92 -4.85 5.05
CA SER A 77 -14.84 -6.29 4.72
C SER A 77 -14.56 -7.17 5.94
N GLY A 78 -14.62 -6.62 7.16
CA GLY A 78 -14.40 -7.36 8.40
C GLY A 78 -12.93 -7.65 8.70
N THR A 79 -12.00 -6.94 8.06
CA THR A 79 -10.56 -7.10 8.34
C THR A 79 -10.24 -6.60 9.75
N PRO A 80 -9.51 -7.37 10.58
CA PRO A 80 -9.11 -6.94 11.91
C PRO A 80 -8.39 -5.59 11.89
N LEU A 81 -8.66 -4.74 12.88
CA LEU A 81 -8.14 -3.37 12.94
C LEU A 81 -6.60 -3.35 12.95
N GLU A 82 -5.98 -4.37 13.54
CA GLU A 82 -4.53 -4.55 13.60
C GLU A 82 -3.94 -4.73 12.20
N ILE A 83 -4.64 -5.47 11.33
CA ILE A 83 -4.25 -5.68 9.94
C ILE A 83 -4.42 -4.38 9.16
N VAL A 84 -5.56 -3.70 9.29
CA VAL A 84 -5.78 -2.40 8.62
C VAL A 84 -4.71 -1.39 9.03
N SER A 85 -4.39 -1.32 10.32
CA SER A 85 -3.44 -0.35 10.86
C SER A 85 -1.98 -0.67 10.52
N LYS A 86 -1.53 -1.92 10.73
CA LYS A 86 -0.12 -2.32 10.57
C LYS A 86 0.24 -2.72 9.14
N VAL A 87 -0.68 -3.36 8.41
CA VAL A 87 -0.41 -3.91 7.06
C VAL A 87 -0.77 -2.89 5.98
N ILE A 88 -1.98 -2.32 6.04
CA ILE A 88 -2.46 -1.39 4.98
C ILE A 88 -1.96 0.03 5.23
N LEU A 89 -2.14 0.55 6.46
CA LEU A 89 -1.76 1.91 6.82
C LEU A 89 -0.30 2.03 7.29
N ARG A 90 0.33 0.97 7.80
CA ARG A 90 1.73 1.00 8.26
C ARG A 90 2.00 2.13 9.28
N HIS A 91 1.15 2.30 10.28
CA HIS A 91 1.36 3.29 11.34
C HIS A 91 2.41 2.80 12.37
N ALA A 92 3.35 3.68 12.77
CA ALA A 92 4.38 3.39 13.79
C ALA A 92 3.81 3.14 15.18
N ASP A 93 2.86 3.98 15.58
CA ASP A 93 2.35 4.01 16.95
C ASP A 93 0.85 3.83 16.95
N LEU A 94 0.41 2.95 17.84
CA LEU A 94 -0.95 2.42 17.96
C LEU A 94 -1.62 2.98 19.20
N ALA A 95 -1.60 4.31 19.36
CA ALA A 95 -2.41 4.99 20.38
C ALA A 95 -3.92 4.66 20.26
N THR A 96 -4.35 4.00 19.16
CA THR A 96 -5.72 3.52 18.91
C THR A 96 -5.88 2.00 18.77
N THR A 97 -4.86 1.17 19.00
CA THR A 97 -5.03 -0.30 18.84
C THR A 97 -4.16 -1.14 19.79
N GLN A 98 -3.85 -0.59 20.97
CA GLN A 98 -2.99 -1.25 21.96
C GLN A 98 -3.64 -2.49 22.63
N ARG A 99 -4.97 -2.66 22.51
CA ARG A 99 -5.72 -3.68 23.26
C ARG A 99 -5.68 -5.10 22.65
N TYR A 100 -5.22 -5.25 21.40
CA TYR A 100 -5.33 -6.53 20.66
C TYR A 100 -4.00 -6.95 20.01
N LEU A 101 -2.87 -6.46 20.54
CA LEU A 101 -1.52 -6.57 19.96
C LEU A 101 -0.94 -7.99 19.96
N GLY A 102 -1.56 -8.91 19.22
CA GLY A 102 -0.84 -10.03 18.63
C GLY A 102 0.22 -9.52 17.66
N LYS A 103 1.34 -10.23 17.56
CA LYS A 103 2.33 -10.05 16.48
C LYS A 103 1.68 -10.58 15.20
N VAL A 104 1.07 -9.72 14.39
CA VAL A 104 0.66 -10.06 13.01
C VAL A 104 1.89 -10.62 12.31
N ASN A 105 1.83 -11.88 11.88
CA ASN A 105 2.92 -12.51 11.16
C ASN A 105 2.77 -12.29 9.64
N ASP A 106 3.87 -12.48 8.90
CA ASP A 106 3.90 -12.23 7.44
C ASP A 106 2.85 -13.09 6.69
N THR A 107 2.59 -14.32 7.15
CA THR A 107 1.61 -15.23 6.55
C THR A 107 0.17 -14.71 6.67
N GLU A 108 -0.19 -14.20 7.85
CA GLU A 108 -1.49 -13.56 8.07
C GLU A 108 -1.65 -12.30 7.22
N ALA A 109 -0.59 -11.48 7.16
CA ALA A 109 -0.60 -10.26 6.35
C ALA A 109 -0.80 -10.57 4.86
N ILE A 110 -0.08 -11.57 4.32
CA ILE A 110 -0.26 -12.02 2.94
C ILE A 110 -1.67 -12.54 2.71
N ARG A 111 -2.19 -13.40 3.61
CA ARG A 111 -3.54 -13.97 3.48
C ARG A 111 -4.61 -12.88 3.42
N TRP A 112 -4.54 -11.88 4.28
CA TRP A 112 -5.49 -10.77 4.30
C TRP A 112 -5.40 -9.90 3.05
N ILE A 113 -4.19 -9.58 2.59
CA ILE A 113 -4.00 -8.79 1.36
C ILE A 113 -4.51 -9.53 0.13
N GLU A 114 -4.27 -10.84 0.05
CA GLU A 114 -4.79 -11.67 -1.04
C GLU A 114 -6.32 -11.78 -0.96
N THR A 115 -6.90 -11.93 0.23
CA THR A 115 -8.36 -12.00 0.40
C THR A 115 -9.05 -10.70 -0.01
N LEU A 116 -8.42 -9.55 0.25
CA LEU A 116 -9.00 -8.23 -0.03
C LEU A 116 -8.85 -7.79 -1.49
N TYR A 117 -7.73 -8.11 -2.12
CA TYR A 117 -7.34 -7.47 -3.38
C TYR A 117 -6.81 -8.47 -4.43
N GLY A 118 -6.87 -9.77 -4.15
CA GLY A 118 -6.52 -10.87 -5.06
C GLY A 118 -7.49 -11.05 -6.22
#